data_AF-A0A9W6MF82-F1
#
_entry.id   AF-A0A9W6MF82-F1
#
_cell.length_a   1.000
_cell.length_b   1.000
_cell.length_c   1.000
_cell.angle_alpha   90.00
_cell.angle_beta   90.00
_cell.angle_gamma   90.00
#
_symmetry.space_group_name_H-M   'P 1'
#
loop_
_entity.id
_entity.type
_entity.pdbx_description
1 polymer ?
#
loop_
_entity_poly.entity_id
_entity_poly.type
_entity_poly.pdbx_seq_one_letter_code
_entity_poly.pdbx_strand_id
1 'polypeptide(L)' 'MLQRTAEANEVALFVSVRGRCLTTRGIYDTLVTLADAAGVREDFTPHVLRHTLGTNLRRQGEDIVVIAELLGHSIETAR' A
#
# COMPACT_ATOMS: atom_id res chain seq x y z
N MET A 1 0.47 20.73 10.23
CA MET A 1 0.13 19.87 11.39
C MET A 1 0.40 18.41 11.05
N LEU A 2 1.67 18.00 10.96
CA LEU A 2 2.07 16.59 10.71
C LEU A 2 3.47 16.35 11.32
N GLN A 3 3.52 15.97 12.60
CA GLN A 3 4.74 15.41 13.21
C GLN A 3 4.33 14.41 14.29
N ARG A 4 4.33 13.10 13.98
CA ARG A 4 4.39 12.03 14.98
C ARG A 4 5.28 10.91 14.46
N THR A 5 6.29 10.57 15.24
CA THR A 5 7.58 9.99 14.84
C THR A 5 7.62 8.44 14.83
N ALA A 6 8.48 7.89 13.97
CA ALA A 6 8.92 6.50 13.89
C ALA A 6 10.42 6.48 14.26
N GLU A 7 10.82 5.66 15.24
CA GLU A 7 12.14 5.76 15.91
C GLU A 7 12.40 7.15 16.52
N ALA A 8 13.30 7.27 17.50
CA ALA A 8 13.41 8.49 18.32
C ALA A 8 13.79 9.77 17.54
N ASN A 9 14.06 9.70 16.22
CA ASN A 9 14.47 10.82 15.39
C ASN A 9 13.91 10.83 13.95
N GLU A 10 12.96 9.96 13.58
CA GLU A 10 12.36 9.97 12.22
C GLU A 10 10.87 10.34 12.30
N VAL A 11 10.37 11.18 11.39
CA VAL A 11 8.93 11.51 11.36
C VAL A 11 8.20 10.46 10.54
N ALA A 12 7.36 9.64 11.18
CA ALA A 12 6.52 8.69 10.45
C ALA A 12 5.43 9.45 9.70
N LEU A 13 5.26 9.19 8.41
CA LEU A 13 4.07 9.67 7.70
C LEU A 13 2.81 8.97 8.20
N PHE A 14 2.92 7.67 8.49
CA PHE A 14 1.84 6.84 9.00
C PHE A 14 2.14 6.37 10.42
N VAL A 15 1.20 6.64 11.32
CA VAL A 15 1.26 6.21 12.72
C VAL A 15 0.07 5.31 13.05
N SER A 16 0.32 4.32 13.89
CA SER A 16 -0.72 3.52 14.53
C SER A 16 -1.56 4.36 15.48
N VAL A 17 -2.72 3.84 15.87
CA VAL A 17 -3.59 4.43 16.92
C VAL A 17 -2.87 4.65 18.26
N ARG A 18 -1.78 3.92 18.50
CA ARG A 18 -0.92 4.05 19.69
C ARG A 18 0.16 5.12 19.55
N GLY A 19 0.17 5.88 18.45
CA GLY A 19 1.10 6.98 18.20
C GLY A 19 2.52 6.56 17.84
N ARG A 20 2.75 5.27 17.56
CA ARG A 20 4.02 4.74 17.05
C ARG A 20 3.95 4.54 15.53
N CYS A 21 5.10 4.41 14.88
CA CYS A 21 5.20 3.98 13.48
C CYS A 21 4.22 2.85 13.14
N LEU A 22 3.52 2.97 12.01
CA LEU A 22 2.66 1.91 11.52
C LEU A 22 3.52 0.72 11.05
N THR A 23 3.28 -0.46 11.61
CA THR A 23 4.00 -1.67 11.21
C THR A 23 3.33 -2.34 10.02
N THR A 24 4.08 -3.17 9.27
CA THR A 24 3.54 -3.97 8.15
C THR A 24 2.35 -4.83 8.57
N ARG A 25 2.41 -5.43 9.75
CA ARG A 25 1.29 -6.20 10.31
C ARG A 25 0.10 -5.28 10.64
N GLY A 26 0.35 -4.11 11.23
CA GLY A 26 -0.71 -3.17 11.57
C GLY A 26 -1.48 -2.67 10.35
N ILE A 27 -0.79 -2.37 9.23
CA ILE A 27 -1.46 -2.00 7.99
C ILE A 27 -2.21 -3.18 7.37
N TYR A 28 -1.66 -4.40 7.44
CA TYR A 28 -2.34 -5.61 6.98
C TYR A 28 -3.68 -5.79 7.70
N ASP A 29 -3.66 -5.80 9.03
CA ASP A 29 -4.87 -6.00 9.86
C ASP A 29 -5.91 -4.89 9.61
N THR A 30 -5.44 -3.65 9.42
CA THR A 30 -6.30 -2.51 9.08
C THR A 30 -6.98 -2.72 7.72
N LEU A 31 -6.22 -3.14 6.69
CA LEU A 31 -6.77 -3.36 5.36
C LEU A 31 -7.77 -4.53 5.33
N VAL A 32 -7.50 -5.62 6.05
CA VAL A 32 -8.45 -6.74 6.18
C VAL A 32 -9.75 -6.28 6.84
N THR A 33 -9.66 -5.54 7.95
CA THR A 33 -10.84 -4.99 8.63
C THR A 33 -11.67 -4.08 7.71
N LEU A 34 -11.01 -3.26 6.89
CA LEU A 34 -11.68 -2.40 5.91
C LEU A 34 -12.33 -3.21 4.79
N ALA A 35 -11.69 -4.28 4.32
CA ALA A 35 -12.24 -5.18 3.30
C ALA A 35 -13.51 -5.88 3.82
N ASP A 36 -13.47 -6.38 5.06
CA ASP A 36 -14.61 -7.00 5.72
C ASP A 36 -15.78 -6.02 5.86
N ALA A 37 -15.50 -4.79 6.33
CA ALA A 37 -16.50 -3.73 6.48
C ALA A 37 -17.10 -3.30 5.12
N ALA A 38 -16.32 -3.38 4.04
CA ALA A 38 -16.77 -3.11 2.68
C ALA A 38 -17.51 -4.30 2.03
N GLY A 39 -17.61 -5.45 2.71
CA GLY A 39 -18.26 -6.65 2.20
C GLY A 39 -17.47 -7.36 1.09
N VAL A 40 -16.14 -7.16 1.05
CA VAL A 40 -15.23 -7.87 0.15
C VAL A 40 -15.07 -9.29 0.68
N ARG A 41 -15.81 -10.24 0.09
CA ARG A 41 -15.98 -11.63 0.58
C ARG A 41 -14.92 -12.62 0.09
N GLU A 42 -13.99 -12.18 -0.76
CA GLU A 42 -12.91 -13.01 -1.30
C GLU A 42 -11.67 -12.98 -0.39
N ASP A 43 -10.67 -13.81 -0.66
CA ASP A 43 -9.38 -13.87 0.04
C ASP A 43 -8.58 -12.56 -0.13
N PHE A 44 -9.00 -11.52 0.59
CA PHE A 44 -8.42 -10.20 0.52
C PHE A 44 -7.04 -10.20 1.18
N THR A 45 -6.05 -9.75 0.41
CA THR A 45 -4.70 -9.49 0.92
C THR A 45 -4.17 -8.18 0.31
N PRO A 46 -3.16 -7.53 0.92
CA PRO A 46 -2.51 -6.37 0.32
C PRO A 46 -1.94 -6.64 -1.09
N HIS A 47 -1.60 -7.90 -1.41
CA HIS A 47 -1.16 -8.26 -2.76
C HIS A 47 -2.29 -8.13 -3.79
N VAL A 48 -3.50 -8.54 -3.44
CA VAL A 48 -4.70 -8.38 -4.29
C VAL A 48 -4.91 -6.90 -4.60
N LEU A 49 -4.82 -6.03 -3.59
CA LEU A 49 -4.95 -4.58 -3.78
C LEU A 49 -3.89 -4.02 -4.76
N ARG A 50 -2.63 -4.45 -4.62
CA ARG A 50 -1.55 -4.09 -5.55
C ARG A 50 -1.86 -4.55 -6.99
N HIS A 51 -2.35 -5.77 -7.15
CA HIS A 51 -2.68 -6.32 -8.46
C HIS A 51 -3.87 -5.60 -9.11
N THR A 52 -4.91 -5.30 -8.33
CA THR A 52 -6.08 -4.53 -8.79
C THR A 52 -5.67 -3.13 -9.23
N LEU A 53 -4.77 -2.45 -8.50
CA LEU A 53 -4.22 -1.16 -8.92
C LEU A 53 -3.53 -1.27 -10.29
N GLY A 54 -2.60 -2.22 -10.46
CA GLY A 54 -1.91 -2.42 -11.73
C GLY A 54 -2.85 -2.75 -12.88
N THR A 55 -3.85 -3.60 -12.64
CA THR A 55 -4.87 -3.96 -13.63
C THR A 55 -5.73 -2.76 -14.01
N ASN A 56 -6.14 -1.94 -13.05
CA ASN A 56 -6.96 -0.75 -13.31
C ASN A 56 -6.21 0.31 -14.12
N LEU A 57 -4.96 0.61 -13.75
CA LEU A 57 -4.12 1.54 -14.51
C LEU A 57 -3.89 1.03 -15.93
N ARG A 58 -3.62 -0.27 -16.09
CA ARG A 58 -3.49 -0.87 -17.43
C ARG A 58 -4.76 -0.74 -18.25
N ARG A 59 -5.94 -0.97 -17.66
CA ARG A 59 -7.24 -0.84 -18.34
C ARG A 59 -7.55 0.59 -18.73
N GLN A 60 -7.02 1.58 -18.01
CA GLN A 60 -7.15 3.00 -18.32
C GLN A 60 -6.21 3.46 -19.44
N GLY A 61 -5.33 2.57 -19.93
CA GLY A 61 -4.38 2.88 -21.02
C GLY A 61 -3.10 3.54 -20.54
N GLU A 62 -2.81 3.50 -19.24
CA GLU A 62 -1.57 4.05 -18.67
C GLU A 62 -0.33 3.29 -19.19
N ASP A 63 0.78 4.02 -19.32
CA ASP A 63 2.06 3.47 -19.75
C ASP A 63 2.53 2.38 -18.78
N ILE A 64 2.94 1.23 -19.31
CA ILE A 64 3.45 0.11 -18.51
C ILE A 64 4.67 0.50 -17.68
N VAL A 65 5.49 1.43 -18.16
CA VAL A 65 6.67 1.94 -17.45
C VAL A 65 6.22 2.70 -16.20
N VAL A 66 5.24 3.60 -16.34
CA VAL A 66 4.65 4.36 -15.23
C VAL A 66 3.98 3.42 -14.22
N ILE A 67 3.24 2.41 -14.70
CA ILE A 67 2.63 1.39 -13.83
C ILE A 67 3.71 0.62 -13.04
N ALA A 68 4.81 0.23 -13.67
CA ALA A 68 5.89 -0.52 -13.03
C ALA A 68 6.60 0.32 -11.95
N GLU A 69 6.87 1.59 -12.22
CA GLU A 69 7.43 2.54 -11.26
C GLU A 69 6.51 2.70 -10.03
N LEU A 70 5.21 2.92 -10.24
CA LEU A 70 4.22 3.07 -9.17
C LEU A 70 4.09 1.84 -8.28
N LEU A 71 4.27 0.64 -8.84
CA LEU A 71 4.20 -0.61 -8.07
C LEU A 71 5.50 -0.92 -7.32
N GLY A 72 6.56 -0.14 -7.57
CA GLY A 72 7.87 -0.28 -6.95
C GLY A 72 8.73 -1.37 -7.60
N HIS A 73 8.46 -1.72 -8.86
CA HIS A 73 9.39 -2.54 -9.63
C HIS A 73 10.55 -1.64 -10.07
N SER A 74 11.70 -1.73 -9.40
CA SER A 74 12.96 -1.19 -9.94
C SER A 74 13.16 -1.81 -11.32
N ILE A 75 13.09 -0.99 -12.37
CA ILE A 75 13.40 -1.41 -13.72
C ILE A 75 14.91 -1.64 -13.78
N GLU A 76 15.37 -2.83 -13.40
CA GLU A 76 16.73 -3.29 -13.66
C GLU A 76 16.77 -4.48 -14.61
N THR A 77 15.68 -4.78 -15.32
CA THR A 77 15.67 -5.90 -16.28
C THR A 77 14.81 -5.68 -17.52
N ALA A 78 14.57 -4.42 -17.90
CA ALA A 78 14.02 -4.08 -19.21
C ALA A 78 15.06 -3.38 -20.10
N ARG A 79 16.29 -3.90 -20.10
CA ARG A 79 17.33 -3.61 -21.10
C ARG A 79 17.89 -4.90 -21.66
#